data_AF-R7CK70-F1
#
_entry.id   AF-R7CK70-F1
#
_cell.length_a   1.000
_cell.length_b   1.000
_cell.length_c   1.000
_cell.angle_alpha   90.00
_cell.angle_beta   90.00
_cell.angle_gamma   90.00
#
_symmetry.space_group_name_H-M   'P 1'
#
loop_
_entity.id
_entity.type
_entity.pdbx_description
1 polymer ?
#
loop_
_entity_poly.entity_id
_entity_poly.type
_entity_poly.pdbx_seq_one_letter_code
_entity_poly.pdbx_strand_id
1 'polypeptide(L)'
;MTPENTTSCEHNSQWNPSESENYPVSCPPCGPETEITIWTILNSLENPQEAQSLAKGSLTDFTCPNCGYRTVLNHPCLYLDPIQKCMIYNVCGDAEMSEQAILTFNTLKNEEETLSDALFRIVDTHAQLSDKVAILSEGLDDKVMEVLKLSVLGHAQNQGKVTEDSYCAVQFTERIDGELHFRIQADNETFLSSISEEAYQVFAEALVSKEPPLVHPYVVDLEWAYYALTEISQ
;
A
#
# COMPACT_ATOMS: atom_id res chain seq x y z
N MET A 1 -52.33 14.49 -2.49
CA MET A 1 -51.54 13.83 -1.44
C MET A 1 -50.74 12.74 -2.12
N THR A 2 -49.52 13.07 -2.53
CA THR A 2 -48.52 12.14 -3.05
C THR A 2 -47.81 11.50 -1.86
N PRO A 3 -47.61 10.17 -1.82
CA PRO A 3 -46.73 9.58 -0.82
C PRO A 3 -45.29 9.80 -1.26
N GLU A 4 -44.51 10.45 -0.39
CA GLU A 4 -43.06 10.49 -0.47
C GLU A 4 -42.53 9.08 -0.22
N ASN A 5 -41.91 8.51 -1.25
CA ASN A 5 -41.19 7.26 -1.16
C ASN A 5 -39.76 7.60 -0.77
N THR A 6 -39.51 7.80 0.53
CA THR A 6 -38.14 7.85 1.06
C THR A 6 -37.60 6.42 1.10
N THR A 7 -36.94 6.02 0.03
CA THR A 7 -36.08 4.84 0.02
C THR A 7 -34.88 5.16 0.92
N SER A 8 -34.91 4.65 2.14
CA SER A 8 -33.75 4.62 3.02
C SER A 8 -32.69 3.73 2.35
N CYS A 9 -31.56 4.31 1.96
CA CYS A 9 -30.35 3.54 1.69
C CYS A 9 -29.91 2.91 3.03
N GLU A 10 -30.24 1.64 3.22
CA GLU A 10 -29.66 0.83 4.28
C GLU A 10 -28.15 0.75 4.00
N HIS A 11 -27.34 1.42 4.82
CA HIS A 11 -25.89 1.29 4.80
C HIS A 11 -25.52 -0.13 5.23
N ASN A 12 -25.41 -1.00 4.23
CA ASN A 12 -24.83 -2.32 4.37
C ASN A 12 -23.31 -2.15 4.38
N SER A 13 -22.66 -1.88 5.52
CA SER A 13 -21.20 -1.95 5.57
C SER A 13 -20.74 -3.03 6.54
N GLN A 14 -20.64 -4.23 5.97
CA GLN A 14 -19.79 -5.32 6.42
C GLN A 14 -18.33 -4.87 6.72
N TRP A 15 -17.94 -3.73 6.17
CA TRP A 15 -16.66 -3.08 6.36
C TRP A 15 -16.76 -2.06 7.49
N ASN A 16 -15.76 -2.04 8.36
CA ASN A 16 -15.71 -1.06 9.45
C ASN A 16 -15.69 0.38 8.88
N PRO A 17 -16.35 1.32 9.57
CA PRO A 17 -16.22 2.73 9.23
C PRO A 17 -14.79 3.21 9.49
N SER A 18 -14.48 4.40 9.00
CA SER A 18 -13.20 5.04 9.21
C SER A 18 -13.09 5.55 10.64
N GLU A 19 -11.91 5.44 11.22
CA GLU A 19 -11.57 5.89 12.56
C GLU A 19 -10.31 6.76 12.50
N SER A 20 -10.38 7.92 13.13
CA SER A 20 -9.25 8.84 13.26
C SER A 20 -9.20 9.44 14.65
N GLU A 21 -8.00 9.86 15.04
CA GLU A 21 -7.75 10.50 16.32
C GLU A 21 -6.76 11.66 16.19
N ASN A 22 -6.83 12.58 17.15
CA ASN A 22 -5.83 13.64 17.27
C ASN A 22 -4.58 13.06 17.94
N TYR A 23 -3.44 13.25 17.29
CA TYR A 23 -2.15 12.77 17.76
C TYR A 23 -1.16 13.94 17.88
N PRO A 24 -0.56 14.15 19.06
CA PRO A 24 0.45 15.19 19.25
C PRO A 24 1.80 14.74 18.67
N VAL A 25 2.32 15.50 17.71
CA VAL A 25 3.67 15.29 17.16
C VAL A 25 4.63 16.32 17.72
N SER A 26 5.59 15.85 18.51
CA SER A 26 6.74 16.65 18.96
C SER A 26 7.75 16.84 17.82
N CYS A 27 8.04 18.08 17.45
CA CYS A 27 9.02 18.38 16.41
C CYS A 27 10.46 18.15 16.91
N PRO A 28 11.24 17.21 16.34
CA PRO A 28 12.58 16.91 16.86
C PRO A 28 13.56 18.10 16.81
N PRO A 29 13.55 18.96 15.77
CA PRO A 29 14.44 20.13 15.74
C PRO A 29 14.11 21.27 16.71
N CYS A 30 12.83 21.59 16.92
CA CYS A 30 12.46 22.81 17.67
C CYS A 30 11.77 22.55 19.00
N GLY A 31 11.14 21.38 19.20
CA GLY A 31 10.47 21.00 20.45
C GLY A 31 8.95 21.18 20.48
N PRO A 32 8.33 22.25 19.95
CA PRO A 32 6.88 22.41 19.95
C PRO A 32 6.11 21.21 19.41
N GLU A 33 5.01 20.91 20.10
CA GLU A 33 4.01 19.93 19.69
C GLU A 33 3.02 20.53 18.70
N THR A 34 2.61 19.72 17.73
CA THR A 34 1.53 20.04 16.80
C THR A 34 0.55 18.89 16.82
N GLU A 35 -0.71 19.17 17.16
CA GLU A 35 -1.78 18.19 17.01
C GLU A 35 -2.10 18.02 15.53
N ILE A 36 -2.18 16.77 15.10
CA ILE A 36 -2.58 16.37 13.75
C ILE A 36 -3.61 15.25 13.84
N THR A 37 -4.30 14.98 12.75
CA THR A 37 -5.20 13.82 12.65
C THR A 37 -4.45 12.64 12.06
N ILE A 38 -4.50 11.49 12.73
CA ILE A 38 -4.03 10.21 12.19
C ILE A 38 -5.21 9.26 11.99
N TRP A 39 -5.12 8.39 10.99
CA TRP A 39 -6.15 7.40 10.68
C TRP A 39 -5.73 6.03 11.21
N THR A 40 -6.52 5.45 12.11
CA THR A 40 -6.34 4.08 12.62
C THR A 40 -7.09 3.08 11.74
N ILE A 41 -8.26 3.47 11.21
CA ILE A 41 -8.98 2.77 10.14
C ILE A 41 -9.33 3.77 9.04
N LEU A 42 -8.98 3.48 7.80
CA LEU A 42 -9.34 4.33 6.66
C LEU A 42 -10.19 3.53 5.67
N ASN A 43 -11.48 3.81 5.61
CA ASN A 43 -12.39 3.20 4.64
C ASN A 43 -12.52 4.08 3.39
N SER A 44 -12.11 3.55 2.23
CA SER A 44 -12.04 4.30 0.98
C SER A 44 -13.40 4.77 0.44
N LEU A 45 -14.49 4.09 0.78
CA LEU A 45 -15.84 4.51 0.40
C LEU A 45 -16.34 5.71 1.22
N GLU A 46 -15.93 5.79 2.49
CA GLU A 46 -16.36 6.85 3.40
C GLU A 46 -15.47 8.08 3.29
N ASN A 47 -14.15 7.88 3.20
CA ASN A 47 -13.14 8.94 3.16
C ASN A 47 -12.27 8.84 1.89
N PRO A 48 -12.87 9.08 0.69
CA PRO A 48 -12.17 8.90 -0.59
C PRO A 48 -11.05 9.93 -0.81
N GLN A 49 -11.11 11.12 -0.20
CA GLN A 49 -10.07 12.14 -0.35
C GLN A 49 -8.79 11.75 0.39
N GLU A 50 -8.94 11.18 1.57
CA GLU A 50 -7.86 10.67 2.41
C GLU A 50 -7.29 9.39 1.84
N ALA A 51 -8.13 8.49 1.30
CA ALA A 51 -7.68 7.34 0.51
C ALA A 51 -6.84 7.77 -0.71
N GLN A 52 -7.27 8.80 -1.43
CA GLN A 52 -6.48 9.35 -2.54
C GLN A 52 -5.16 9.98 -2.06
N SER A 53 -5.17 10.65 -0.91
CA SER A 53 -3.97 11.21 -0.30
C SER A 53 -3.00 10.12 0.16
N LEU A 54 -3.53 8.99 0.66
CA LEU A 54 -2.73 7.82 1.01
C LEU A 54 -2.11 7.19 -0.22
N ALA A 55 -2.88 6.99 -1.30
CA ALA A 55 -2.37 6.48 -2.58
C ALA A 55 -1.25 7.37 -3.15
N LYS A 56 -1.34 8.70 -2.98
CA LYS A 56 -0.31 9.66 -3.41
C LYS A 56 0.89 9.75 -2.46
N GLY A 57 0.82 9.12 -1.29
CA GLY A 57 1.85 9.16 -0.26
C GLY A 57 1.90 10.44 0.56
N SER A 58 0.89 11.31 0.44
CA SER A 58 0.85 12.61 1.13
C SER A 58 0.00 12.62 2.40
N LEU A 59 -0.74 11.54 2.73
CA LEU A 59 -1.60 11.48 3.92
C LEU A 59 -0.81 11.63 5.22
N THR A 60 0.42 11.11 5.25
CA THR A 60 1.27 11.08 6.45
C THR A 60 2.43 12.06 6.40
N ASP A 61 2.44 12.97 5.43
CA ASP A 61 3.41 14.05 5.35
C ASP A 61 3.18 15.05 6.50
N PHE A 62 4.17 15.20 7.36
CA PHE A 62 4.18 16.21 8.41
C PHE A 62 5.15 17.34 8.06
N THR A 63 4.70 18.59 8.19
CA THR A 63 5.55 19.78 8.14
C THR A 63 5.35 20.59 9.42
N CYS A 64 6.40 20.76 10.21
CA CYS A 64 6.34 21.55 11.44
C CYS A 64 6.01 23.02 11.12
N PRO A 65 4.94 23.59 11.70
CA PRO A 65 4.55 24.96 11.43
C PRO A 65 5.53 26.01 12.01
N ASN A 66 6.37 25.62 12.97
CA ASN A 66 7.30 26.52 13.64
C ASN A 66 8.66 26.65 12.93
N CYS A 67 9.22 25.54 12.42
CA CYS A 67 10.56 25.55 11.81
C CYS A 67 10.62 24.98 10.39
N GLY A 68 9.51 24.46 9.84
CA GLY A 68 9.47 23.89 8.50
C GLY A 68 10.10 22.50 8.37
N TYR A 69 10.47 21.84 9.47
CA TYR A 69 10.95 20.46 9.46
C TYR A 69 9.92 19.52 8.83
N ARG A 70 10.35 18.65 7.92
CA ARG A 70 9.49 17.69 7.22
C ARG A 70 9.84 16.26 7.62
N THR A 71 8.82 15.43 7.82
CA THR A 71 8.97 13.98 7.99
C THR A 71 7.72 13.27 7.49
N VAL A 72 7.83 11.97 7.22
CA VAL A 72 6.69 11.08 7.05
C VAL A 72 6.39 10.44 8.40
N LEU A 73 5.12 10.35 8.77
CA LEU A 73 4.68 9.67 9.97
C LEU A 73 4.39 8.21 9.68
N ASN A 74 4.86 7.33 10.56
CA ASN A 74 4.54 5.92 10.51
C ASN A 74 3.74 5.54 11.76
N HIS A 75 2.47 5.18 11.58
CA HIS A 75 1.58 4.76 12.64
C HIS A 75 0.66 3.63 12.15
N PRO A 76 0.14 2.77 13.04
CA PRO A 76 -0.76 1.69 12.66
C PRO A 76 -1.99 2.20 11.93
N CYS A 77 -2.31 1.59 10.79
CA CYS A 77 -3.43 2.02 9.94
C CYS A 77 -3.99 0.84 9.16
N LEU A 78 -5.26 0.51 9.39
CA LEU A 78 -6.00 -0.47 8.61
C LEU A 78 -6.73 0.24 7.46
N TYR A 79 -6.22 0.09 6.25
CA TYR A 79 -6.90 0.54 5.04
C TYR A 79 -7.92 -0.50 4.59
N LEU A 80 -9.11 -0.04 4.24
CA LEU A 80 -10.23 -0.84 3.78
C LEU A 80 -10.72 -0.30 2.43
N ASP A 81 -10.80 -1.18 1.44
CA ASP A 81 -11.38 -0.87 0.13
C ASP A 81 -12.52 -1.83 -0.21
N PRO A 82 -13.78 -1.42 0.03
CA PRO A 82 -14.93 -2.24 -0.31
C PRO A 82 -15.13 -2.44 -1.83
N ILE A 83 -14.60 -1.56 -2.68
CA ILE A 83 -14.73 -1.68 -4.15
C ILE A 83 -13.76 -2.74 -4.67
N GLN A 84 -12.49 -2.64 -4.28
CA GLN A 84 -11.44 -3.60 -4.65
C GLN A 84 -11.44 -4.86 -3.77
N LYS A 85 -12.31 -4.91 -2.76
CA LYS A 85 -12.38 -5.96 -1.74
C LYS A 85 -11.02 -6.25 -1.09
N CYS A 86 -10.34 -5.23 -0.60
CA CYS A 86 -9.03 -5.42 0.05
C CYS A 86 -8.94 -4.80 1.45
N MET A 87 -8.12 -5.43 2.30
CA MET A 87 -7.72 -4.95 3.62
C MET A 87 -6.20 -4.96 3.71
N ILE A 88 -5.62 -3.82 4.07
CA ILE A 88 -4.16 -3.67 4.17
C ILE A 88 -3.85 -3.06 5.53
N TYR A 89 -3.13 -3.79 6.37
CA TYR A 89 -2.77 -3.31 7.69
C TYR A 89 -1.30 -2.91 7.76
N ASN A 90 -1.03 -1.63 8.01
CA ASN A 90 0.29 -1.18 8.42
C ASN A 90 0.52 -1.50 9.89
N VAL A 91 1.42 -2.44 10.17
CA VAL A 91 1.78 -2.88 11.53
C VAL A 91 3.05 -2.21 12.04
N CYS A 92 3.64 -1.28 11.28
CA CYS A 92 4.81 -0.51 11.69
C CYS A 92 6.05 -1.34 12.05
N GLY A 93 6.19 -2.56 11.50
CA GLY A 93 7.28 -3.48 11.84
C GLY A 93 7.17 -4.10 13.23
N ASP A 94 6.02 -3.98 13.89
CA ASP A 94 5.77 -4.57 15.20
C ASP A 94 5.38 -6.05 15.05
N ALA A 95 6.18 -6.94 15.64
CA ALA A 95 6.02 -8.38 15.52
C ALA A 95 4.74 -8.90 16.20
N GLU A 96 4.34 -8.32 17.34
CA GLU A 96 3.12 -8.72 18.04
C GLU A 96 1.89 -8.30 17.22
N MET A 97 1.91 -7.08 16.69
CA MET A 97 0.85 -6.60 15.80
C MET A 97 0.75 -7.43 14.52
N SER A 98 1.88 -7.86 13.98
CA SER A 98 1.95 -8.76 12.81
C SER A 98 1.28 -10.10 13.08
N GLU A 99 1.61 -10.74 14.21
CA GLU A 99 0.99 -12.00 14.62
C GLU A 99 -0.53 -11.86 14.83
N GLN A 100 -0.96 -10.79 15.50
CA GLN A 100 -2.39 -10.50 15.67
C GLN A 100 -3.10 -10.27 14.33
N ALA A 101 -2.50 -9.51 13.43
CA ALA A 101 -3.04 -9.28 12.09
C ALA A 101 -3.24 -10.58 11.31
N ILE A 102 -2.26 -11.50 11.38
CA ILE A 102 -2.36 -12.82 10.75
C ILE A 102 -3.53 -13.61 11.32
N LEU A 103 -3.70 -13.64 12.65
CA LEU A 103 -4.81 -14.34 13.29
C LEU A 103 -6.16 -13.73 12.87
N THR A 104 -6.29 -12.40 12.93
CA THR A 104 -7.50 -11.70 12.53
C THR A 104 -7.86 -11.97 11.07
N PHE A 105 -6.90 -11.86 10.14
CA PHE A 105 -7.15 -12.11 8.73
C PHE A 105 -7.48 -13.57 8.43
N ASN A 106 -6.91 -14.52 9.16
CA ASN A 106 -7.31 -15.92 9.05
C ASN A 106 -8.75 -16.14 9.51
N THR A 107 -9.15 -15.53 10.63
CA THR A 107 -10.54 -15.59 11.12
C THR A 107 -11.49 -14.97 10.09
N LEU A 108 -11.23 -13.75 9.62
CA LEU A 108 -12.07 -13.10 8.62
C LEU A 108 -12.20 -13.93 7.35
N LYS A 109 -11.09 -14.50 6.86
CA LYS A 109 -11.12 -15.32 5.64
C LYS A 109 -11.90 -16.63 5.78
N ASN A 110 -11.86 -17.26 6.96
CA ASN A 110 -12.46 -18.58 7.18
C ASN A 110 -13.88 -18.54 7.75
N GLU A 111 -14.21 -17.50 8.51
CA GLU A 111 -15.47 -17.41 9.28
C GLU A 111 -16.45 -16.38 8.72
N GLU A 112 -15.96 -15.33 8.03
CA GLU A 112 -16.81 -14.32 7.41
C GLU A 112 -16.98 -14.63 5.90
N GLU A 113 -18.06 -15.32 5.55
CA GLU A 113 -18.36 -15.76 4.17
C GLU A 113 -18.22 -14.61 3.15
N THR A 114 -18.64 -13.43 3.56
CA THR A 114 -18.68 -12.22 2.74
C THR A 114 -17.30 -11.55 2.56
N LEU A 115 -16.29 -11.90 3.37
CA LEU A 115 -14.90 -11.45 3.26
C LEU A 115 -13.94 -12.57 2.79
N SER A 116 -14.45 -13.78 2.58
CA SER A 116 -13.63 -14.95 2.23
C SER A 116 -12.85 -14.79 0.92
N ASP A 117 -13.35 -13.96 -0.01
CA ASP A 117 -12.72 -13.61 -1.28
C ASP A 117 -11.93 -12.29 -1.24
N ALA A 118 -11.86 -11.62 -0.09
CA ALA A 118 -11.12 -10.37 0.05
C ALA A 118 -9.60 -10.59 0.04
N LEU A 119 -8.89 -9.59 -0.50
CA LEU A 119 -7.44 -9.54 -0.48
C LEU A 119 -6.95 -8.99 0.86
N PHE A 120 -6.14 -9.76 1.58
CA PHE A 120 -5.54 -9.32 2.84
C PHE A 120 -4.03 -9.08 2.66
N ARG A 121 -3.53 -7.97 3.19
CA ARG A 121 -2.10 -7.61 3.19
C ARG A 121 -1.62 -7.03 4.50
N ILE A 122 -0.39 -7.35 4.87
CA ILE A 122 0.34 -6.76 5.99
C ILE A 122 1.55 -6.01 5.41
N VAL A 123 1.81 -4.80 5.91
CA VAL A 123 2.95 -3.97 5.55
C VAL A 123 3.56 -3.34 6.80
N ASP A 124 4.83 -2.95 6.75
CA ASP A 124 5.56 -2.43 7.91
C ASP A 124 5.70 -0.90 7.92
N THR A 125 5.33 -0.25 6.82
CA THR A 125 5.46 1.20 6.69
C THR A 125 4.29 1.81 5.93
N HIS A 126 4.00 3.08 6.23
CA HIS A 126 3.08 3.89 5.42
C HIS A 126 3.53 4.05 3.96
N ALA A 127 4.83 4.00 3.69
CA ALA A 127 5.34 4.02 2.32
C ALA A 127 4.93 2.77 1.52
N GLN A 128 5.00 1.59 2.15
CA GLN A 128 4.49 0.35 1.56
C GLN A 128 2.97 0.35 1.48
N LEU A 129 2.26 0.84 2.52
CA LEU A 129 0.80 0.97 2.50
C LEU A 129 0.35 1.85 1.33
N SER A 130 0.93 3.04 1.20
CA SER A 130 0.65 4.00 0.12
C SER A 130 0.81 3.36 -1.26
N ASP A 131 1.91 2.65 -1.47
CA ASP A 131 2.20 1.98 -2.72
C ASP A 131 1.20 0.85 -3.03
N LYS A 132 0.85 0.02 -2.04
CA LYS A 132 -0.20 -1.01 -2.21
C LYS A 132 -1.55 -0.40 -2.54
N VAL A 133 -1.93 0.69 -1.86
CA VAL A 133 -3.19 1.39 -2.13
C VAL A 133 -3.20 1.96 -3.55
N ALA A 134 -2.11 2.61 -3.98
CA ALA A 134 -1.99 3.14 -5.33
C ALA A 134 -2.16 2.04 -6.39
N ILE A 135 -1.46 0.92 -6.22
CA ILE A 135 -1.52 -0.24 -7.13
C ILE A 135 -2.94 -0.83 -7.19
N LEU A 136 -3.52 -1.17 -6.04
CA LEU A 136 -4.79 -1.88 -5.98
C LEU A 136 -5.96 -1.00 -6.40
N SER A 137 -5.90 0.32 -6.15
CA SER A 137 -6.91 1.26 -6.60
C SER A 137 -7.01 1.36 -8.14
N GLU A 138 -5.92 1.06 -8.85
CA GLU A 138 -5.84 0.99 -10.31
C GLU A 138 -6.19 -0.41 -10.87
N GLY A 139 -6.63 -1.33 -10.00
CA GLY A 139 -6.95 -2.72 -10.37
C GLY A 139 -5.75 -3.55 -10.82
N LEU A 140 -4.54 -3.14 -10.43
CA LEU A 140 -3.31 -3.88 -10.71
C LEU A 140 -3.06 -4.95 -9.62
N ASP A 141 -2.44 -6.06 -10.01
CA ASP A 141 -2.03 -7.13 -9.09
C ASP A 141 -0.73 -6.74 -8.39
N ASP A 142 -0.76 -6.62 -7.06
CA ASP A 142 0.38 -6.22 -6.25
C ASP A 142 1.56 -7.19 -6.33
N LYS A 143 1.31 -8.47 -6.60
CA LYS A 143 2.35 -9.47 -6.84
C LYS A 143 3.09 -9.21 -8.14
N VAL A 144 2.36 -8.91 -9.21
CA VAL A 144 2.98 -8.58 -10.51
C VAL A 144 3.82 -7.31 -10.35
N MET A 145 3.30 -6.32 -9.64
CA MET A 145 3.99 -5.05 -9.42
C MET A 145 5.29 -5.21 -8.61
N GLU A 146 5.33 -6.05 -7.55
CA GLU A 146 6.59 -6.29 -6.84
C GLU A 146 7.65 -6.96 -7.74
N VAL A 147 7.25 -7.88 -8.61
CA VAL A 147 8.17 -8.48 -9.59
C VAL A 147 8.67 -7.45 -10.60
N LEU A 148 7.80 -6.55 -11.07
CA LEU A 148 8.20 -5.46 -11.98
C LEU A 148 9.17 -4.48 -11.31
N LYS A 149 9.01 -4.17 -10.03
CA LYS A 149 9.95 -3.31 -9.29
C LYS A 149 11.38 -3.86 -9.31
N LEU A 150 11.56 -5.18 -9.32
CA LEU A 150 12.89 -5.79 -9.48
C LEU A 150 13.49 -5.51 -10.86
N SER A 151 12.66 -5.50 -11.91
CA SER A 151 13.10 -5.10 -13.26
C SER A 151 13.47 -3.62 -13.31
N VAL A 152 12.69 -2.76 -12.67
CA VAL A 152 12.99 -1.32 -12.53
C VAL A 152 14.33 -1.11 -11.81
N LEU A 153 14.53 -1.81 -10.70
CA LEU A 153 15.75 -1.73 -9.90
C LEU A 153 16.97 -2.22 -10.69
N GLY A 154 16.88 -3.39 -11.34
CA GLY A 154 17.96 -3.94 -12.16
C GLY A 154 18.32 -3.03 -13.34
N HIS A 155 17.33 -2.37 -13.95
CA HIS A 155 17.58 -1.38 -14.99
C HIS A 155 18.34 -0.15 -14.46
N ALA A 156 17.94 0.37 -13.29
CA ALA A 156 18.62 1.50 -12.66
C ALA A 156 20.07 1.17 -12.24
N GLN A 157 20.31 -0.04 -11.74
CA GLN A 157 21.64 -0.54 -11.42
C GLN A 157 22.53 -0.66 -12.66
N ASN A 158 22.01 -1.21 -13.76
CA ASN A 158 22.74 -1.31 -15.03
C ASN A 158 23.12 0.05 -15.62
N GLN A 159 22.38 1.11 -15.28
CA GLN A 159 22.70 2.50 -15.67
C GLN A 159 23.68 3.19 -14.70
N GLY A 160 24.08 2.52 -13.62
CA GLY A 160 24.92 3.09 -12.56
C GLY A 160 24.21 4.16 -11.72
N LYS A 161 22.88 4.19 -11.72
CA LYS A 161 22.06 5.13 -10.92
C LYS A 161 21.83 4.66 -9.49
N VAL A 162 21.93 3.35 -9.26
CA VAL A 162 21.76 2.71 -7.96
C VAL A 162 22.91 1.72 -7.79
N THR A 163 23.55 1.73 -6.63
CA THR A 163 24.60 0.74 -6.29
C THR A 163 24.01 -0.38 -5.43
N GLU A 164 24.66 -1.54 -5.36
CA GLU A 164 24.19 -2.65 -4.51
C GLU A 164 24.08 -2.26 -3.02
N ASP A 165 24.93 -1.32 -2.57
CA ASP A 165 24.96 -0.86 -1.17
C ASP A 165 24.01 0.33 -0.90
N SER A 166 23.38 0.90 -1.92
CA SER A 166 22.47 2.05 -1.76
C SER A 166 21.11 1.58 -1.24
N TYR A 167 20.58 2.27 -0.23
CA TYR A 167 19.16 2.13 0.10
C TYR A 167 18.34 2.60 -1.10
N CYS A 168 17.45 1.74 -1.59
CA CYS A 168 16.61 2.03 -2.73
C CYS A 168 15.16 1.65 -2.45
N ALA A 169 14.24 2.57 -2.70
CA ALA A 169 12.80 2.32 -2.69
C ALA A 169 12.22 2.54 -4.09
N VAL A 170 11.41 1.59 -4.57
CA VAL A 170 10.70 1.69 -5.85
C VAL A 170 9.20 1.75 -5.54
N GLN A 171 8.55 2.82 -6.00
CA GLN A 171 7.12 3.05 -5.78
C GLN A 171 6.42 3.26 -7.11
N PHE A 172 5.26 2.63 -7.28
CA PHE A 172 4.35 2.92 -8.38
C PHE A 172 3.81 4.34 -8.23
N THR A 173 3.73 5.10 -9.34
CA THR A 173 3.18 6.46 -9.32
C THR A 173 1.88 6.56 -10.08
N GLU A 174 1.85 6.08 -11.32
CA GLU A 174 0.70 6.23 -12.21
C GLU A 174 0.83 5.34 -13.45
N ARG A 175 -0.31 5.15 -14.12
CA ARG A 175 -0.43 4.49 -15.41
C ARG A 175 -0.76 5.55 -16.47
N ILE A 176 0.11 5.72 -17.47
CA ILE A 176 -0.07 6.69 -18.57
C ILE A 176 0.27 6.01 -19.89
N ASP A 177 -0.60 6.15 -20.91
CA ASP A 177 -0.33 5.75 -22.30
C ASP A 177 0.18 4.30 -22.48
N GLY A 178 -0.30 3.35 -21.67
CA GLY A 178 0.12 1.94 -21.71
C GLY A 178 1.44 1.66 -21.00
N GLU A 179 1.93 2.60 -20.20
CA GLU A 179 3.13 2.47 -19.38
C GLU A 179 2.80 2.60 -17.89
N LEU A 180 3.48 1.80 -17.08
CA LEU A 180 3.47 1.85 -15.63
C LEU A 180 4.69 2.64 -15.16
N HIS A 181 4.45 3.78 -14.53
CA HIS A 181 5.51 4.67 -14.05
C HIS A 181 5.88 4.39 -12.60
N PHE A 182 7.18 4.47 -12.32
CA PHE A 182 7.77 4.23 -11.02
C PHE A 182 8.70 5.37 -10.63
N ARG A 183 8.65 5.72 -9.35
CA ARG A 183 9.66 6.55 -8.69
C ARG A 183 10.67 5.64 -8.01
N ILE A 184 11.94 5.90 -8.27
CA ILE A 184 13.07 5.24 -7.60
C ILE A 184 13.72 6.29 -6.71
N GLN A 185 13.67 6.08 -5.39
CA GLN A 185 14.40 6.90 -4.43
C GLN A 185 15.65 6.14 -4.00
N ALA A 186 16.82 6.68 -4.32
CA ALA A 186 18.11 6.11 -3.94
C ALA A 186 18.95 7.19 -3.27
N ASP A 187 19.28 6.98 -2.00
CA ASP A 187 19.96 7.97 -1.16
C ASP A 187 19.27 9.36 -1.22
N ASN A 188 19.93 10.37 -1.80
CA ASN A 188 19.39 11.72 -1.97
C ASN A 188 18.87 12.01 -3.38
N GLU A 189 18.87 11.02 -4.27
CA GLU A 189 18.46 11.17 -5.66
C GLU A 189 17.10 10.51 -5.91
N THR A 190 16.37 11.06 -6.87
CA THR A 190 15.08 10.53 -7.32
C THR A 190 15.10 10.38 -8.81
N PHE A 191 14.78 9.18 -9.27
CA PHE A 191 14.70 8.85 -10.69
C PHE A 191 13.27 8.43 -11.02
N LEU A 192 12.92 8.61 -12.29
CA LEU A 192 11.70 8.06 -12.86
C LEU A 192 12.08 6.96 -13.84
N SER A 193 11.32 5.87 -13.80
CA SER A 193 11.38 4.78 -14.75
C SER A 193 9.96 4.44 -15.18
N SER A 194 9.81 3.83 -16.36
CA SER A 194 8.56 3.20 -16.76
C SER A 194 8.81 1.78 -17.23
N ILE A 195 7.77 0.98 -17.19
CA ILE A 195 7.70 -0.35 -17.80
C ILE A 195 6.37 -0.44 -18.55
N SER A 196 6.39 -1.01 -19.75
CA SER A 196 5.18 -1.16 -20.55
C SER A 196 4.17 -2.15 -19.94
N GLU A 197 2.88 -1.95 -20.20
CA GLU A 197 1.83 -2.87 -19.75
C GLU A 197 1.96 -4.26 -20.38
N GLU A 198 2.61 -4.41 -21.53
CA GLU A 198 2.90 -5.72 -22.10
C GLU A 198 3.86 -6.51 -21.20
N ALA A 199 4.85 -5.86 -20.59
CA ALA A 199 5.72 -6.51 -19.62
C ALA A 199 4.96 -6.90 -18.35
N TYR A 200 4.00 -6.08 -17.89
CA TYR A 200 3.07 -6.47 -16.82
C TYR A 200 2.33 -7.77 -17.18
N GLN A 201 1.78 -7.86 -18.39
CA GLN A 201 1.01 -9.02 -18.82
C GLN A 201 1.86 -10.30 -18.86
N VAL A 202 3.12 -10.21 -19.29
CA VAL A 202 4.05 -11.36 -19.28
C VAL A 202 4.24 -11.93 -17.87
N PHE A 203 4.45 -11.08 -16.87
CA PHE A 203 4.61 -11.54 -15.49
C PHE A 203 3.30 -11.98 -14.85
N ALA A 204 2.17 -11.35 -15.19
CA ALA A 204 0.85 -11.78 -14.76
C ALA A 204 0.56 -13.23 -15.20
N GLU A 205 0.81 -13.54 -16.47
CA GLU A 205 0.64 -14.90 -17.01
C GLU A 205 1.58 -15.92 -16.34
N ALA A 206 2.84 -15.55 -16.13
CA ALA A 206 3.81 -16.41 -15.48
C ALA A 206 3.44 -16.73 -14.02
N LEU A 207 2.96 -15.72 -13.27
CA LEU A 207 2.54 -15.89 -11.88
C LEU A 207 1.27 -16.71 -11.75
N VAL A 208 0.30 -16.55 -12.67
CA VAL A 208 -0.90 -17.41 -12.72
C VAL A 208 -0.53 -18.85 -13.04
N SER A 209 0.45 -19.09 -13.90
CA SER A 209 0.84 -20.46 -14.27
C SER A 209 1.54 -21.23 -13.14
N LYS A 210 2.23 -20.53 -12.24
CA LYS A 210 3.12 -21.14 -11.22
C LYS A 210 2.58 -21.02 -9.81
N GLU A 211 1.77 -19.98 -9.55
CA GLU A 211 1.22 -19.62 -8.25
C GLU A 211 2.23 -19.73 -7.09
N PRO A 212 3.36 -18.97 -7.12
CA PRO A 212 4.35 -19.04 -6.05
C PRO A 212 3.69 -18.72 -4.69
N PRO A 213 3.94 -19.54 -3.65
CA PRO A 213 3.40 -19.27 -2.33
C PRO A 213 3.98 -17.97 -1.76
N LEU A 214 3.29 -17.40 -0.77
CA LEU A 214 3.85 -16.29 0.00
C LEU A 214 4.96 -16.83 0.93
N VAL A 215 6.05 -16.08 1.06
CA VAL A 215 7.13 -16.38 2.02
C VAL A 215 6.62 -16.16 3.45
N HIS A 216 5.90 -15.05 3.66
CA HIS A 216 5.23 -14.72 4.90
C HIS A 216 3.72 -14.51 4.66
N PRO A 217 2.83 -14.98 5.56
CA PRO A 217 1.39 -14.84 5.40
C PRO A 217 1.00 -13.38 5.17
N TYR A 218 0.24 -13.11 4.11
CA TYR A 218 -0.27 -11.79 3.74
C TYR A 218 0.80 -10.73 3.39
N VAL A 219 2.08 -11.09 3.31
CA VAL A 219 3.14 -10.16 2.91
C VAL A 219 3.51 -10.40 1.45
N VAL A 220 3.52 -9.32 0.67
CA VAL A 220 3.96 -9.29 -0.73
C VAL A 220 4.88 -8.08 -0.87
N ASP A 221 6.18 -8.33 -0.89
CA ASP A 221 7.22 -7.32 -0.96
C ASP A 221 8.33 -7.77 -1.93
N LEU A 222 9.47 -7.06 -1.92
CA LEU A 222 10.60 -7.39 -2.77
C LEU A 222 11.23 -8.75 -2.41
N GLU A 223 11.20 -9.18 -1.15
CA GLU A 223 11.68 -10.51 -0.76
C GLU A 223 10.81 -11.59 -1.40
N TRP A 224 9.48 -11.46 -1.30
CA TRP A 224 8.56 -12.35 -1.99
C TRP A 224 8.77 -12.32 -3.51
N ALA A 225 9.01 -11.16 -4.11
CA ALA A 225 9.23 -11.05 -5.55
C ALA A 225 10.52 -11.74 -6.01
N TYR A 226 11.60 -11.65 -5.22
CA TYR A 226 12.84 -12.39 -5.50
C TYR A 226 12.58 -13.90 -5.47
N TYR A 227 11.87 -14.38 -4.43
CA TYR A 227 11.46 -15.78 -4.35
C TYR A 227 10.60 -16.20 -5.55
N ALA A 228 9.56 -15.43 -5.87
CA ALA A 228 8.65 -15.70 -6.98
C ALA A 228 9.38 -15.76 -8.33
N LEU A 229 10.34 -14.86 -8.58
CA LEU A 229 11.16 -14.88 -9.80
C LEU A 229 11.97 -16.17 -9.95
N THR A 230 12.50 -16.71 -8.84
CA THR A 230 13.24 -17.98 -8.88
C THR A 230 12.34 -19.18 -9.16
N GLU A 231 11.08 -19.15 -8.74
CA GLU A 231 10.10 -20.22 -8.98
C GLU A 231 9.56 -20.20 -10.42
N ILE A 232 9.31 -19.01 -11.00
CA ILE A 232 8.82 -18.91 -12.38
C ILE A 232 9.90 -19.19 -13.42
N SER A 233 11.18 -19.10 -13.06
CA SER A 233 12.32 -19.36 -13.95
C SER A 233 12.70 -20.84 -14.06
N GLN A 234 12.11 -21.71 -13.22
CA GLN A 234 12.33 -23.17 -13.20
C GLN A 234 11.30 -23.90 -14.08
#